data_AF-Q7RQH1-F1
#
_entry.id   AF-Q7RQH1-F1
#
_cell.length_a   1.000
_cell.length_b   1.000
_cell.length_c   1.000
_cell.angle_alpha   90.00
_cell.angle_beta   90.00
_cell.angle_gamma   90.00
#
_symmetry.space_group_name_H-M   'P 1'
#
loop_
_entity.id
_entity.type
_entity.pdbx_description
1 polymer ?
#
loop_
_entity_poly.entity_id
_entity_poly.type
_entity_poly.pdbx_seq_one_letter_code
_entity_poly.pdbx_strand_id
1 'polypeptide(L)'
;DSKWNLVMSESEHNEVMRICQSLDKFNDSDIDVNENNKKLKKFKKKNYQKLYDHYNIVKEENKCMCLLLYPYIQCINKDDATSIIFISSISLLSYLKTDQITHEYYNKQIKNLYNDILNISDNNFVSFEHERGLLPMLSFISLNDALEIDERIYIYDHKNVKNTFNKIRTMCDIENKEFTGNFRQLDLKKQNEILVKLKNLIKIIKPMTTLGWKRRTYLLYNSDSFYFILILIYVYINRDKKMETYLYNCLKTSDFLFNIFKDRLKQSEIYDKLIETHLHKNAANYLSVLIKKVMESNKKLVNITSHFKIYIDIIQTAKNTYTHPFELKFISTIFSSFQSYCTDKYKTYHLIVCHINDSDDTILYGFTPLNKKDYWVLIFSRIAYSNSEQIIYDTISDVNTIKIKKNDLRFILDEIKHVFRSIIKTETQKKILGENELADLEVSGNEDDEQDDEQDEQNEDEHDEHDEDLIGRDGIDDD
;
A
#
# COMPACT_ATOMS: atom_id res chain seq x y z
N ASP A 1 24.43 -18.12 14.61
CA ASP A 1 23.24 -17.98 15.47
C ASP A 1 22.50 -16.69 15.20
N SER A 2 21.67 -16.67 14.16
CA SER A 2 20.81 -15.53 13.81
C SER A 2 19.36 -15.91 14.12
N LYS A 3 18.91 -15.65 15.34
CA LYS A 3 17.49 -15.74 15.68
C LYS A 3 16.76 -14.62 14.95
N TRP A 4 15.77 -15.00 14.16
CA TRP A 4 14.79 -14.10 13.58
C TRP A 4 14.00 -13.50 14.74
N ASN A 5 14.24 -12.23 15.05
CA ASN A 5 13.44 -11.54 16.04
C ASN A 5 12.08 -11.24 15.39
N LEU A 6 11.03 -11.85 15.93
CA LEU A 6 9.65 -11.38 15.74
C LEU A 6 9.61 -9.88 16.07
N VAL A 7 8.73 -9.15 15.38
CA VAL A 7 8.52 -7.70 15.57
C VAL A 7 8.09 -7.37 17.03
N MET A 8 7.69 -8.38 17.81
CA MET A 8 7.78 -8.42 19.26
C MET A 8 7.81 -9.88 19.72
N SER A 9 8.72 -10.23 20.60
CA SER A 9 8.69 -11.49 21.35
C SER A 9 7.57 -11.45 22.41
N GLU A 10 7.06 -12.63 22.79
CA GLU A 10 6.05 -12.76 23.85
C GLU A 10 6.53 -12.15 25.20
N SER A 11 7.84 -12.16 25.45
CA SER A 11 8.43 -11.46 26.60
C SER A 11 8.32 -9.94 26.49
N GLU A 12 8.52 -9.37 25.30
CA GLU A 12 8.41 -7.93 25.04
C GLU A 12 6.94 -7.49 25.11
N HIS A 13 6.01 -8.28 24.57
CA HIS A 13 4.57 -8.05 24.71
C HIS A 13 4.15 -8.05 26.20
N ASN A 14 4.61 -9.04 26.97
CA ASN A 14 4.31 -9.12 28.41
C ASN A 14 4.97 -8.00 29.24
N GLU A 15 6.07 -7.43 28.77
CA GLU A 15 6.71 -6.27 29.39
C GLU A 15 5.93 -4.97 29.08
N VAL A 16 5.48 -4.80 27.84
CA VAL A 16 4.60 -3.70 27.41
C VAL A 16 3.28 -3.74 28.19
N MET A 17 2.67 -4.92 28.31
CA MET A 17 1.41 -5.11 29.05
C MET A 17 1.58 -4.85 30.54
N ARG A 18 2.74 -5.19 31.14
CA ARG A 18 3.06 -4.82 32.53
C ARG A 18 3.20 -3.31 32.72
N ILE A 19 3.74 -2.61 31.72
CA ILE A 19 3.86 -1.15 31.75
C ILE A 19 2.47 -0.50 31.66
N CYS A 20 1.59 -0.98 30.77
CA CYS A 20 0.19 -0.54 30.70
C CYS A 20 -0.58 -0.79 32.02
N GLN A 21 -0.48 -1.99 32.60
CA GLN A 21 -1.14 -2.32 33.87
C GLN A 21 -0.64 -1.49 35.06
N SER A 22 0.62 -1.05 35.03
CA SER A 22 1.19 -0.17 36.05
C SER A 22 0.70 1.28 35.96
N LEU A 23 0.08 1.66 34.83
CA LEU A 23 -0.53 2.96 34.61
C LEU A 23 -1.99 3.00 35.09
N ASP A 24 -2.75 1.91 34.92
CA ASP A 24 -4.16 1.86 35.33
C ASP A 24 -4.37 1.64 36.84
N LYS A 25 -3.48 0.90 37.51
CA LYS A 25 -3.65 0.49 38.92
C LYS A 25 -3.47 1.60 39.98
N PHE A 26 -3.10 2.81 39.58
CA PHE A 26 -2.79 3.89 40.52
C PHE A 26 -3.76 5.08 40.46
N ASN A 27 -4.87 4.95 39.72
CA ASN A 27 -6.02 5.86 39.83
C ASN A 27 -6.80 5.67 41.14
N ASP A 28 -6.40 4.74 42.01
CA ASP A 28 -7.24 4.26 43.12
C ASP A 28 -6.50 4.13 44.48
N SER A 29 -5.36 4.80 44.67
CA SER A 29 -4.71 4.77 45.99
C SER A 29 -3.96 6.04 46.37
N ASP A 30 -4.54 6.76 47.34
CA ASP A 30 -3.92 7.80 48.16
C ASP A 30 -2.77 7.21 49.00
N ILE A 31 -1.51 7.41 48.59
CA ILE A 31 -0.34 7.11 49.44
C ILE A 31 0.76 8.18 49.30
N ASP A 32 1.00 8.88 50.42
CA ASP A 32 2.09 9.82 50.76
C ASP A 32 3.47 9.10 50.91
N VAL A 33 4.68 9.69 50.76
CA VAL A 33 5.19 10.87 50.05
C VAL A 33 6.74 10.79 49.93
N ASN A 34 7.26 11.30 48.81
CA ASN A 34 8.61 11.81 48.50
C ASN A 34 9.81 10.94 48.08
N GLU A 35 10.38 10.00 48.85
CA GLU A 35 11.66 9.38 48.42
C GLU A 35 11.51 8.23 47.41
N ASN A 36 10.49 7.39 47.60
CA ASN A 36 10.16 6.36 46.61
C ASN A 36 9.65 6.97 45.30
N ASN A 37 9.02 8.14 45.34
CA ASN A 37 8.56 8.88 44.16
C ASN A 37 9.71 9.35 43.27
N LYS A 38 10.90 9.71 43.79
CA LYS A 38 12.05 10.08 42.94
C LYS A 38 12.68 8.89 42.21
N LYS A 39 12.80 7.74 42.88
CA LYS A 39 13.25 6.49 42.25
C LYS A 39 12.20 5.93 41.28
N LEU A 40 10.92 6.00 41.64
CA LEU A 40 9.78 5.66 40.76
C LEU A 40 9.70 6.60 39.54
N LYS A 41 9.81 7.92 39.72
CA LYS A 41 9.83 8.90 38.61
C LYS A 41 10.98 8.62 37.65
N LYS A 42 12.18 8.29 38.15
CA LYS A 42 13.31 7.86 37.31
C LYS A 42 13.05 6.53 36.59
N PHE A 43 12.39 5.57 37.23
CA PHE A 43 12.06 4.27 36.64
C PHE A 43 10.95 4.39 35.58
N LYS A 44 9.89 5.15 35.87
CA LYS A 44 8.82 5.54 34.93
C LYS A 44 9.41 6.28 33.73
N LYS A 45 10.20 7.35 33.93
CA LYS A 45 10.82 8.15 32.86
C LYS A 45 11.71 7.30 31.94
N LYS A 46 12.50 6.37 32.51
CA LYS A 46 13.40 5.51 31.75
C LYS A 46 12.67 4.43 30.95
N ASN A 47 11.60 3.84 31.49
CA ASN A 47 10.82 2.81 30.79
C ASN A 47 9.84 3.42 29.78
N TYR A 48 9.24 4.59 30.06
CA TYR A 48 8.45 5.35 29.08
C TYR A 48 9.31 5.79 27.90
N GLN A 49 10.50 6.34 28.17
CA GLN A 49 11.41 6.73 27.11
C GLN A 49 11.84 5.51 26.30
N LYS A 50 12.18 4.38 26.94
CA LYS A 50 12.47 3.13 26.23
C LYS A 50 11.31 2.63 25.37
N LEU A 51 10.09 2.61 25.88
CA LEU A 51 8.91 2.17 25.12
C LEU A 51 8.64 3.12 23.95
N TYR A 52 8.71 4.42 24.22
CA TYR A 52 8.49 5.47 23.23
C TYR A 52 9.56 5.51 22.14
N ASP A 53 10.83 5.28 22.50
CA ASP A 53 11.94 5.12 21.56
C ASP A 53 11.82 3.82 20.76
N HIS A 54 11.28 2.76 21.37
CA HIS A 54 11.03 1.47 20.72
C HIS A 54 9.83 1.52 19.75
N TYR A 55 8.80 2.31 20.06
CA TYR A 55 7.63 2.56 19.21
C TYR A 55 7.72 3.85 18.37
N ASN A 56 8.88 4.51 18.37
CA ASN A 56 9.25 5.52 17.38
C ASN A 56 9.57 4.83 16.04
N ILE A 57 8.68 3.93 15.60
CA ILE A 57 8.83 3.16 14.37
C ILE A 57 8.64 4.14 13.24
N VAL A 58 9.74 4.67 12.73
CA VAL A 58 9.72 5.30 11.41
C VAL A 58 9.48 4.18 10.42
N LYS A 59 8.49 4.35 9.54
CA LYS A 59 8.27 3.44 8.42
C LYS A 59 9.43 3.59 7.44
N GLU A 60 10.49 2.82 7.65
CA GLU A 60 11.68 2.83 6.82
C GLU A 60 11.49 2.05 5.52
N GLU A 61 12.38 2.30 4.56
CA GLU A 61 12.46 1.54 3.33
C GLU A 61 12.88 0.08 3.63
N ASN A 62 12.01 -0.88 3.33
CA ASN A 62 12.29 -2.29 3.56
C ASN A 62 13.20 -2.87 2.47
N LYS A 63 14.25 -3.58 2.87
CA LYS A 63 15.01 -4.41 1.92
C LYS A 63 14.14 -5.59 1.48
N CYS A 64 13.91 -5.70 0.18
CA CYS A 64 13.15 -6.82 -0.39
C CYS A 64 13.80 -8.16 -0.01
N MET A 65 13.02 -9.04 0.63
CA MET A 65 13.52 -10.34 1.12
C MET A 65 14.13 -11.19 -0.01
N CYS A 66 13.52 -11.22 -1.20
CA CYS A 66 14.08 -11.95 -2.33
C CYS A 66 15.43 -11.38 -2.77
N LEU A 67 15.63 -10.05 -2.72
CA LEU A 67 16.93 -9.41 -3.00
C LEU A 67 18.02 -9.83 -2.01
N LEU A 68 17.64 -10.11 -0.75
CA LEU A 68 18.58 -10.57 0.27
C LEU A 68 18.95 -12.05 0.07
N LEU A 69 18.00 -12.86 -0.40
CA LEU A 69 18.17 -14.32 -0.46
C LEU A 69 18.81 -14.80 -1.75
N TYR A 70 18.44 -14.22 -2.91
CA TYR A 70 18.88 -14.75 -4.21
C TYR A 70 20.40 -14.89 -4.39
N PRO A 71 21.28 -14.03 -3.83
CA PRO A 71 22.72 -14.17 -4.02
C PRO A 71 23.29 -15.43 -3.34
N TYR A 72 22.57 -16.00 -2.37
CA TYR A 72 22.97 -17.19 -1.63
C TYR A 72 22.39 -18.48 -2.20
N ILE A 73 21.52 -18.40 -3.21
CA ILE A 73 20.90 -19.58 -3.82
C ILE A 73 21.85 -20.19 -4.84
N GLN A 74 22.37 -21.38 -4.53
CA GLN A 74 23.19 -22.15 -5.46
C GLN A 74 22.32 -22.77 -6.56
N CYS A 75 22.63 -22.43 -7.80
CA CYS A 75 21.90 -22.92 -8.97
C CYS A 75 22.74 -23.91 -9.76
N ILE A 76 22.13 -25.02 -10.19
CA ILE A 76 22.80 -26.07 -10.97
C ILE A 76 23.12 -25.58 -12.39
N ASN A 77 22.27 -24.72 -12.96
CA ASN A 77 22.45 -24.15 -14.29
C ASN A 77 22.16 -22.64 -14.32
N LYS A 78 22.63 -21.99 -15.39
CA LYS A 78 22.48 -20.55 -15.63
C LYS A 78 21.02 -20.13 -15.79
N ASP A 79 20.18 -20.99 -16.35
CA ASP A 79 18.76 -20.71 -16.55
C ASP A 79 18.02 -20.55 -15.21
N ASP A 80 18.29 -21.45 -14.25
CA ASP A 80 17.76 -21.40 -12.88
C ASP A 80 18.18 -20.13 -12.16
N ALA A 81 19.46 -19.77 -12.24
CA ALA A 81 19.96 -18.54 -11.65
C ALA A 81 19.25 -17.30 -12.23
N THR A 82 19.05 -17.28 -13.55
CA THR A 82 18.35 -16.18 -14.24
C THR A 82 16.87 -16.12 -13.81
N SER A 83 16.19 -17.26 -13.69
CA SER A 83 14.79 -17.31 -13.23
C SER A 83 14.64 -16.82 -11.80
N ILE A 84 15.57 -17.16 -10.90
CA ILE A 84 15.59 -16.68 -9.52
C ILE A 84 15.76 -15.16 -9.44
N ILE A 85 16.63 -14.58 -10.28
CA ILE A 85 16.77 -13.12 -10.38
C ILE A 85 15.48 -12.49 -10.91
N PHE A 86 14.85 -13.10 -11.91
CA PHE A 86 13.56 -12.63 -12.42
C PHE A 86 12.46 -12.68 -11.36
N ILE A 87 12.36 -13.76 -10.58
CA ILE A 87 11.43 -13.87 -9.43
C ILE A 87 11.69 -12.76 -8.40
N SER A 88 12.97 -12.46 -8.15
CA SER A 88 13.35 -11.36 -7.25
C SER A 88 12.85 -10.01 -7.75
N SER A 89 12.82 -9.80 -9.07
CA SER A 89 12.24 -8.60 -9.68
C SER A 89 10.72 -8.50 -9.52
N ILE A 90 10.00 -9.63 -9.46
CA ILE A 90 8.55 -9.67 -9.20
C ILE A 90 8.28 -9.29 -7.74
N SER A 91 9.06 -9.85 -6.81
CA SER A 91 8.98 -9.51 -5.38
C SER A 91 9.30 -8.03 -5.13
N LEU A 92 10.31 -7.49 -5.82
CA LEU A 92 10.64 -6.08 -5.73
C LEU A 92 9.47 -5.18 -6.16
N LEU A 93 8.72 -5.57 -7.20
CA LEU A 93 7.53 -4.84 -7.62
C LEU A 93 6.40 -4.89 -6.58
N SER A 94 6.23 -6.00 -5.86
CA SER A 94 5.21 -6.08 -4.81
C SER A 94 5.51 -5.12 -3.66
N TYR A 95 6.78 -4.93 -3.31
CA TYR A 95 7.20 -3.94 -2.32
C TYR A 95 6.91 -2.51 -2.80
N LEU A 96 7.15 -2.23 -4.09
CA LEU A 96 6.83 -0.92 -4.67
C LEU A 96 5.31 -0.65 -4.63
N LYS A 97 4.52 -1.62 -5.06
CA LYS A 97 3.04 -1.51 -5.13
C LYS A 97 2.37 -1.52 -3.75
N THR A 98 3.10 -1.77 -2.67
CA THR A 98 2.62 -1.70 -1.27
C THR A 98 3.30 -0.61 -0.43
N ASP A 99 3.94 0.37 -1.08
CA ASP A 99 4.61 1.51 -0.44
C ASP A 99 5.65 1.10 0.62
N GLN A 100 6.37 -0.01 0.39
CA GLN A 100 7.47 -0.46 1.25
C GLN A 100 8.85 0.02 0.76
N ILE A 101 8.93 0.44 -0.50
CA ILE A 101 10.13 0.99 -1.12
C ILE A 101 9.78 2.18 -2.01
N THR A 102 10.77 3.05 -2.24
CA THR A 102 10.66 4.14 -3.20
C THR A 102 10.79 3.65 -4.65
N HIS A 103 10.31 4.45 -5.60
CA HIS A 103 10.53 4.19 -7.03
C HIS A 103 12.01 4.33 -7.43
N GLU A 104 12.75 5.21 -6.75
CA GLU A 104 14.19 5.35 -6.97
C GLU A 104 14.92 4.06 -6.62
N TYR A 105 14.63 3.51 -5.43
CA TYR A 105 15.18 2.23 -5.01
C TYR A 105 14.77 1.10 -5.95
N TYR A 106 13.48 0.99 -6.30
CA TYR A 106 13.00 0.00 -7.26
C TYR A 106 13.78 0.06 -8.59
N ASN A 107 13.88 1.25 -9.21
CA ASN A 107 14.57 1.41 -10.49
C ASN A 107 16.08 1.11 -10.39
N LYS A 108 16.72 1.47 -9.27
CA LYS A 108 18.12 1.12 -9.01
C LYS A 108 18.30 -0.39 -8.92
N GLN A 109 17.48 -1.08 -8.14
CA GLN A 109 17.61 -2.52 -7.96
C GLN A 109 17.24 -3.33 -9.20
N ILE A 110 16.23 -2.90 -9.98
CA ILE A 110 15.92 -3.52 -11.27
C ILE A 110 17.13 -3.48 -12.23
N LYS A 111 17.84 -2.34 -12.28
CA LYS A 111 19.07 -2.23 -13.07
C LYS A 111 20.18 -3.15 -12.56
N ASN A 112 20.33 -3.27 -11.24
CA ASN A 112 21.30 -4.19 -10.64
C ASN A 112 20.98 -5.65 -11.01
N LEU A 113 19.72 -6.07 -10.87
CA LEU A 113 19.28 -7.41 -11.27
C LEU A 113 19.52 -7.68 -12.75
N TYR A 114 19.31 -6.68 -13.63
CA TYR A 114 19.65 -6.82 -15.04
C TYR A 114 21.15 -7.05 -15.25
N ASN A 115 22.01 -6.26 -14.59
CA ASN A 115 23.46 -6.41 -14.68
C ASN A 115 23.92 -7.78 -14.15
N ASP A 116 23.31 -8.29 -13.09
CA ASP A 116 23.60 -9.63 -12.57
C ASP A 116 23.26 -10.72 -13.58
N ILE A 117 22.16 -10.58 -14.32
CA ILE A 117 21.80 -11.51 -15.41
C ILE A 117 22.83 -11.50 -16.53
N LEU A 118 23.33 -10.32 -16.92
CA LEU A 118 24.37 -10.17 -17.93
C LEU A 118 25.66 -10.92 -17.54
N ASN A 119 25.95 -11.02 -16.25
CA ASN A 119 27.12 -11.73 -15.75
C ASN A 119 26.95 -13.27 -15.75
N ILE A 120 25.70 -13.76 -15.77
CA ILE A 120 25.41 -15.20 -15.68
C ILE A 120 25.34 -15.85 -17.05
N SER A 121 24.67 -15.22 -18.02
CA SER A 121 24.36 -15.82 -19.32
C SER A 121 24.59 -14.84 -20.47
N ASP A 122 24.88 -15.35 -21.67
CA ASP A 122 25.01 -14.57 -22.92
C ASP A 122 23.64 -14.02 -23.44
N ASN A 123 22.72 -13.74 -22.51
CA ASN A 123 21.66 -12.75 -22.68
C ASN A 123 20.43 -13.12 -23.54
N ASN A 124 20.05 -14.40 -23.61
CA ASN A 124 18.92 -14.81 -24.45
C ASN A 124 17.55 -14.88 -23.75
N PHE A 125 17.50 -14.85 -22.41
CA PHE A 125 16.27 -15.17 -21.66
C PHE A 125 15.61 -13.99 -20.96
N VAL A 126 16.30 -12.86 -20.80
CA VAL A 126 15.72 -11.67 -20.15
C VAL A 126 16.05 -10.45 -20.98
N SER A 127 15.06 -9.59 -21.15
CA SER A 127 15.22 -8.28 -21.74
C SER A 127 14.95 -7.21 -20.69
N PHE A 128 15.83 -6.23 -20.60
CA PHE A 128 15.50 -4.99 -19.92
C PHE A 128 14.65 -4.12 -20.85
N GLU A 129 13.52 -3.65 -20.34
CA GLU A 129 12.53 -2.99 -21.17
C GLU A 129 12.03 -1.73 -20.45
N HIS A 130 12.08 -0.63 -21.18
CA HIS A 130 11.73 0.69 -20.69
C HIS A 130 10.30 1.09 -21.05
N GLU A 131 9.70 0.41 -22.03
CA GLU A 131 8.48 0.89 -22.70
C GLU A 131 7.36 -0.14 -22.69
N ARG A 132 7.63 -1.44 -22.79
CA ARG A 132 6.55 -2.45 -22.83
C ARG A 132 6.00 -2.84 -21.45
N GLY A 133 6.69 -2.51 -20.36
CA GLY A 133 6.11 -2.52 -19.00
C GLY A 133 5.39 -1.23 -18.64
N LEU A 134 5.12 -0.38 -19.63
CA LEU A 134 4.51 0.92 -19.40
C LEU A 134 3.07 0.78 -18.92
N LEU A 135 2.30 -0.20 -19.39
CA LEU A 135 0.93 -0.44 -18.96
C LEU A 135 0.80 -1.84 -18.32
N PRO A 136 0.00 -1.98 -17.25
CA PRO A 136 -0.29 -3.28 -16.64
C PRO A 136 -0.93 -4.24 -17.66
N MET A 137 -0.46 -5.49 -17.70
CA MET A 137 -1.09 -6.59 -18.44
C MET A 137 -1.18 -6.41 -19.96
N LEU A 138 -0.61 -5.35 -20.55
CA LEU A 138 -0.73 -5.01 -21.98
C LEU A 138 -0.31 -6.16 -22.91
N SER A 139 0.61 -7.01 -22.44
CA SER A 139 0.99 -8.26 -23.08
C SER A 139 -0.17 -9.24 -23.36
N PHE A 140 -1.25 -9.17 -22.59
CA PHE A 140 -2.29 -10.21 -22.57
C PHE A 140 -3.68 -9.67 -22.90
N ILE A 141 -3.89 -8.35 -22.83
CA ILE A 141 -5.20 -7.71 -23.00
C ILE A 141 -5.17 -6.66 -24.12
N SER A 142 -6.30 -6.00 -24.34
CA SER A 142 -6.38 -4.89 -25.29
C SER A 142 -5.75 -3.63 -24.73
N LEU A 143 -5.41 -2.67 -25.61
CA LEU A 143 -4.92 -1.37 -25.14
C LEU A 143 -5.99 -0.65 -24.31
N ASN A 144 -7.26 -0.75 -24.70
CA ASN A 144 -8.38 -0.19 -23.94
C ASN A 144 -8.42 -0.73 -22.50
N ASP A 145 -8.36 -2.05 -22.34
CA ASP A 145 -8.45 -2.67 -21.01
C ASP A 145 -7.21 -2.36 -20.16
N ALA A 146 -6.04 -2.29 -20.78
CA ALA A 146 -4.80 -1.91 -20.10
C ALA A 146 -4.84 -0.47 -19.56
N LEU A 147 -5.45 0.46 -20.30
CA LEU A 147 -5.66 1.83 -19.84
C LEU A 147 -6.73 1.91 -18.73
N GLU A 148 -7.75 1.05 -18.78
CA GLU A 148 -8.80 0.96 -17.74
C GLU A 148 -8.27 0.47 -16.39
N ILE A 149 -7.22 -0.33 -16.38
CA ILE A 149 -6.66 -0.90 -15.14
C ILE A 149 -5.36 -0.19 -14.69
N ASP A 150 -5.02 0.94 -15.30
CA ASP A 150 -3.83 1.73 -14.94
C ASP A 150 -4.20 2.92 -14.06
N GLU A 151 -3.73 2.92 -12.81
CA GLU A 151 -4.04 3.99 -11.86
C GLU A 151 -3.63 5.39 -12.37
N ARG A 152 -2.60 5.49 -13.20
CA ARG A 152 -2.07 6.78 -13.67
C ARG A 152 -3.02 7.49 -14.61
N ILE A 153 -3.84 6.76 -15.36
CA ILE A 153 -4.82 7.39 -16.26
C ILE A 153 -5.91 8.11 -15.45
N TYR A 154 -6.30 7.54 -14.31
CA TYR A 154 -7.26 8.16 -13.40
C TYR A 154 -6.66 9.36 -12.64
N ILE A 155 -5.36 9.34 -12.34
CA ILE A 155 -4.63 10.51 -11.80
C ILE A 155 -4.62 11.64 -12.82
N TYR A 156 -4.41 11.32 -14.10
CA TYR A 156 -4.39 12.29 -15.17
C TYR A 156 -5.75 12.97 -15.39
N ASP A 157 -6.83 12.18 -15.50
CA ASP A 157 -8.16 12.69 -15.79
C ASP A 157 -9.28 11.77 -15.26
N HIS A 158 -9.57 11.88 -13.96
CA HIS A 158 -10.60 11.08 -13.29
C HIS A 158 -12.04 11.39 -13.75
N LYS A 159 -12.32 12.59 -14.27
CA LYS A 159 -13.69 13.00 -14.66
C LYS A 159 -14.05 12.61 -16.09
N ASN A 160 -13.07 12.56 -16.99
CA ASN A 160 -13.28 12.35 -18.43
C ASN A 160 -12.49 11.16 -18.99
N VAL A 161 -12.31 10.09 -18.21
CA VAL A 161 -11.56 8.87 -18.57
C VAL A 161 -11.90 8.35 -19.97
N LYS A 162 -13.20 8.25 -20.33
CA LYS A 162 -13.64 7.78 -21.65
C LYS A 162 -13.17 8.69 -22.79
N ASN A 163 -13.22 10.01 -22.59
CA ASN A 163 -12.71 10.97 -23.57
C ASN A 163 -11.19 10.90 -23.66
N THR A 164 -10.50 10.68 -22.54
CA THR A 164 -9.05 10.45 -22.51
C THR A 164 -8.65 9.20 -23.28
N PHE A 165 -9.40 8.10 -23.18
CA PHE A 165 -9.15 6.89 -23.97
C PHE A 165 -9.32 7.17 -25.46
N ASN A 166 -10.38 7.90 -25.85
CA ASN A 166 -10.60 8.31 -27.24
C ASN A 166 -9.48 9.23 -27.75
N LYS A 167 -9.01 10.19 -26.95
CA LYS A 167 -7.88 11.05 -27.29
C LYS A 167 -6.60 10.23 -27.50
N ILE A 168 -6.31 9.28 -26.61
CA ILE A 168 -5.17 8.38 -26.73
C ILE A 168 -5.27 7.54 -28.00
N ARG A 169 -6.45 6.97 -28.27
CA ARG A 169 -6.72 6.18 -29.48
C ARG A 169 -6.46 6.99 -30.75
N THR A 170 -6.96 8.22 -30.81
CA THR A 170 -6.75 9.14 -31.94
C THR A 170 -5.28 9.55 -32.06
N MET A 171 -4.61 9.90 -30.96
CA MET A 171 -3.18 10.24 -30.94
C MET A 171 -2.31 9.09 -31.48
N CYS A 172 -2.71 7.85 -31.20
CA CYS A 172 -1.99 6.66 -31.61
C CYS A 172 -2.40 6.13 -33.00
N ASP A 173 -3.35 6.77 -33.69
CA ASP A 173 -3.84 6.36 -35.01
C ASP A 173 -4.35 4.90 -35.04
N ILE A 174 -5.08 4.50 -33.98
CA ILE A 174 -5.57 3.11 -33.80
C ILE A 174 -7.07 3.03 -34.14
N GLU A 175 -7.46 2.05 -34.96
CA GLU A 175 -8.87 1.77 -35.22
C GLU A 175 -9.57 1.19 -33.99
N ASN A 176 -10.89 1.37 -33.86
CA ASN A 176 -11.60 0.88 -32.68
C ASN A 176 -11.49 -0.65 -32.50
N LYS A 177 -11.46 -1.41 -33.60
CA LYS A 177 -11.27 -2.88 -33.58
C LYS A 177 -9.90 -3.27 -33.04
N GLU A 178 -8.87 -2.54 -33.41
CA GLU A 178 -7.50 -2.74 -32.94
C GLU A 178 -7.33 -2.30 -31.48
N PHE A 179 -8.02 -1.22 -31.09
CA PHE A 179 -7.98 -0.67 -29.73
C PHE A 179 -8.59 -1.62 -28.69
N THR A 180 -9.63 -2.36 -29.09
CA THR A 180 -10.34 -3.36 -28.27
C THR A 180 -9.88 -4.79 -28.52
N GLY A 181 -9.08 -5.02 -29.56
CA GLY A 181 -8.41 -6.30 -29.83
C GLY A 181 -7.16 -6.50 -28.96
N ASN A 182 -6.65 -7.73 -28.89
CA ASN A 182 -5.46 -8.03 -28.11
C ASN A 182 -4.24 -7.27 -28.68
N PHE A 183 -3.51 -6.54 -27.83
CA PHE A 183 -2.41 -5.68 -28.27
C PHE A 183 -1.29 -6.43 -29.01
N ARG A 184 -1.03 -7.70 -28.66
CA ARG A 184 -0.01 -8.53 -29.35
C ARG A 184 -0.39 -8.90 -30.78
N GLN A 185 -1.66 -8.78 -31.17
CA GLN A 185 -2.10 -9.05 -32.54
C GLN A 185 -1.75 -7.91 -33.51
N LEU A 186 -1.39 -6.74 -32.99
CA LEU A 186 -0.86 -5.64 -33.80
C LEU A 186 0.54 -5.98 -34.31
N ASP A 187 0.94 -5.39 -35.43
CA ASP A 187 2.31 -5.52 -35.93
C ASP A 187 3.31 -4.89 -34.96
N LEU A 188 4.52 -5.45 -34.89
CA LEU A 188 5.53 -5.01 -33.92
C LEU A 188 5.94 -3.53 -34.08
N LYS A 189 5.89 -3.00 -35.31
CA LYS A 189 6.24 -1.60 -35.58
C LYS A 189 5.19 -0.68 -34.95
N LYS A 190 3.91 -0.94 -35.21
CA LYS A 190 2.79 -0.22 -34.61
C LYS A 190 2.75 -0.36 -33.09
N GLN A 191 3.00 -1.54 -32.54
CA GLN A 191 3.12 -1.72 -31.08
C GLN A 191 4.15 -0.76 -30.48
N ASN A 192 5.35 -0.66 -31.09
CA ASN A 192 6.41 0.20 -30.59
C ASN A 192 6.05 1.69 -30.74
N GLU A 193 5.46 2.11 -31.87
CA GLU A 193 5.02 3.49 -32.08
C GLU A 193 3.99 3.94 -31.03
N ILE A 194 3.02 3.07 -30.71
CA ILE A 194 2.01 3.32 -29.67
C ILE A 194 2.69 3.50 -28.31
N LEU A 195 3.60 2.61 -27.94
CA LEU A 195 4.28 2.65 -26.64
C LEU A 195 5.14 3.90 -26.47
N VAL A 196 5.85 4.34 -27.53
CA VAL A 196 6.62 5.59 -27.51
C VAL A 196 5.70 6.79 -27.32
N LYS A 197 4.57 6.86 -28.03
CA LYS A 197 3.59 7.94 -27.88
C LYS A 197 2.99 7.96 -26.45
N LEU A 198 2.61 6.81 -25.92
CA LEU A 198 2.08 6.66 -24.55
C LEU A 198 3.10 7.01 -23.47
N LYS A 199 4.37 6.68 -23.69
CA LYS A 199 5.45 6.94 -22.73
C LYS A 199 5.55 8.42 -22.40
N ASN A 200 5.35 9.32 -23.37
CA ASN A 200 5.38 10.76 -23.11
C ASN A 200 4.23 11.21 -22.19
N LEU A 201 3.03 10.66 -22.39
CA LEU A 201 1.87 10.96 -21.54
C LEU A 201 2.06 10.43 -20.12
N ILE A 202 2.53 9.19 -19.98
CA ILE A 202 2.70 8.52 -18.69
C ILE A 202 3.96 9.00 -17.93
N LYS A 203 4.99 9.48 -18.64
CA LYS A 203 6.21 10.07 -18.04
C LYS A 203 5.90 11.25 -17.13
N ILE A 204 4.79 11.97 -17.37
CA ILE A 204 4.32 13.04 -16.50
C ILE A 204 4.04 12.53 -15.08
N ILE A 205 3.68 11.25 -14.92
CA ILE A 205 3.13 10.73 -13.66
C ILE A 205 4.14 9.86 -12.90
N LYS A 206 4.85 8.94 -13.57
CA LYS A 206 6.11 8.31 -13.09
C LYS A 206 6.59 7.28 -14.11
N PRO A 207 7.86 7.31 -14.56
CA PRO A 207 8.41 6.22 -15.36
C PRO A 207 8.62 4.97 -14.49
N MET A 208 8.26 3.80 -15.03
CA MET A 208 8.62 2.52 -14.45
C MET A 208 9.46 1.72 -15.44
N THR A 209 10.58 1.19 -14.97
CA THR A 209 11.34 0.19 -15.71
C THR A 209 10.91 -1.21 -15.31
N THR A 210 11.01 -2.16 -16.23
CA THR A 210 10.62 -3.56 -15.98
C THR A 210 11.66 -4.52 -16.53
N LEU A 211 11.68 -5.73 -15.98
CA LEU A 211 12.34 -6.87 -16.60
C LEU A 211 11.28 -7.72 -17.32
N GLY A 212 11.61 -8.12 -18.54
CA GLY A 212 10.84 -9.06 -19.34
C GLY A 212 11.54 -10.41 -19.42
N TRP A 213 10.86 -11.48 -19.03
CA TRP A 213 11.29 -12.85 -19.26
C TRP A 213 10.93 -13.29 -20.68
N LYS A 214 11.93 -13.67 -21.46
CA LYS A 214 11.84 -14.08 -22.87
C LYS A 214 12.10 -15.57 -23.01
N ARG A 215 11.09 -16.32 -23.44
CA ARG A 215 11.23 -17.71 -23.92
C ARG A 215 10.50 -17.87 -25.25
N ARG A 216 10.80 -18.95 -25.99
CA ARG A 216 10.45 -19.13 -27.42
C ARG A 216 8.99 -18.81 -27.77
N THR A 217 8.10 -18.95 -26.81
CA THR A 217 6.66 -18.84 -26.96
C THR A 217 6.07 -17.54 -26.42
N TYR A 218 6.72 -16.86 -25.46
CA TYR A 218 6.16 -15.71 -24.75
C TYR A 218 7.23 -14.72 -24.24
N LEU A 219 6.81 -13.46 -24.12
CA LEU A 219 7.50 -12.41 -23.38
C LEU A 219 6.63 -12.02 -22.18
N LEU A 220 7.07 -12.33 -20.96
CA LEU A 220 6.34 -12.10 -19.73
C LEU A 220 7.06 -11.04 -18.88
N TYR A 221 6.39 -9.94 -18.56
CA TYR A 221 6.98 -8.92 -17.68
C TYR A 221 6.82 -9.26 -16.20
N ASN A 222 7.72 -8.74 -15.37
CA ASN A 222 7.60 -8.88 -13.92
C ASN A 222 6.30 -8.24 -13.40
N SER A 223 5.82 -7.17 -14.05
CA SER A 223 4.53 -6.52 -13.78
C SER A 223 3.34 -7.42 -14.00
N ASP A 224 3.30 -8.11 -15.13
CA ASP A 224 2.20 -9.01 -15.45
C ASP A 224 2.19 -10.19 -14.47
N SER A 225 3.38 -10.71 -14.16
CA SER A 225 3.57 -11.79 -13.20
C SER A 225 3.11 -11.39 -11.79
N PHE A 226 3.39 -10.15 -11.38
CA PHE A 226 2.90 -9.61 -10.11
C PHE A 226 1.37 -9.64 -10.04
N TYR A 227 0.68 -9.20 -11.10
CA TYR A 227 -0.78 -9.20 -11.11
C TYR A 227 -1.38 -10.62 -11.17
N PHE A 228 -0.70 -11.57 -11.83
CA PHE A 228 -1.06 -12.98 -11.71
C PHE A 228 -0.95 -13.45 -10.27
N ILE A 229 0.14 -13.13 -9.57
CA ILE A 229 0.34 -13.45 -8.14
C ILE A 229 -0.72 -12.76 -7.26
N LEU A 230 -1.13 -11.54 -7.58
CA LEU A 230 -2.18 -10.84 -6.83
C LEU A 230 -3.54 -11.53 -6.95
N ILE A 231 -3.89 -12.02 -8.15
CA ILE A 231 -5.11 -12.80 -8.36
C ILE A 231 -5.14 -14.08 -7.55
N LEU A 232 -3.97 -14.61 -7.24
CA LEU A 232 -3.88 -15.76 -6.36
C LEU A 232 -4.38 -15.38 -4.99
N ILE A 233 -3.87 -14.31 -4.40
CA ILE A 233 -4.31 -13.82 -3.10
C ILE A 233 -5.83 -13.58 -3.11
N TYR A 234 -6.35 -12.89 -4.14
CA TYR A 234 -7.78 -12.60 -4.29
C TYR A 234 -8.66 -13.85 -4.48
N VAL A 235 -8.27 -14.79 -5.34
CA VAL A 235 -9.06 -16.00 -5.65
C VAL A 235 -8.88 -17.07 -4.57
N TYR A 236 -7.74 -17.11 -3.88
CA TYR A 236 -7.32 -18.20 -2.98
C TYR A 236 -7.72 -17.97 -1.53
N ILE A 237 -7.79 -16.72 -1.09
CA ILE A 237 -8.21 -16.41 0.28
C ILE A 237 -9.72 -16.19 0.34
N ASN A 238 -10.35 -15.75 -0.75
CA ASN A 238 -11.72 -15.21 -0.68
C ASN A 238 -12.83 -16.13 -1.19
N ARG A 239 -12.50 -17.15 -2.02
CA ARG A 239 -13.48 -18.16 -2.41
C ARG A 239 -13.60 -19.21 -1.30
N ASP A 240 -14.80 -19.31 -0.74
CA ASP A 240 -15.28 -20.18 0.35
C ASP A 240 -15.16 -21.71 0.09
N LYS A 241 -14.13 -22.15 -0.62
CA LYS A 241 -13.85 -23.56 -0.87
C LYS A 241 -12.67 -23.97 0.02
N LYS A 242 -12.91 -24.99 0.86
CA LYS A 242 -12.00 -25.76 1.75
C LYS A 242 -10.50 -25.41 1.63
N MET A 243 -9.76 -25.36 2.74
CA MET A 243 -8.27 -25.24 2.82
C MET A 243 -7.49 -26.03 1.75
N GLU A 244 -7.98 -27.21 1.34
CA GLU A 244 -7.44 -28.00 0.21
C GLU A 244 -7.33 -27.18 -1.10
N THR A 245 -8.27 -26.27 -1.34
CA THR A 245 -8.34 -25.36 -2.49
C THR A 245 -7.27 -24.27 -2.43
N TYR A 246 -6.91 -23.80 -1.23
CA TYR A 246 -5.83 -22.81 -1.03
C TYR A 246 -4.48 -23.41 -1.48
N LEU A 247 -4.08 -24.53 -0.88
CA LEU A 247 -2.82 -25.20 -1.20
C LEU A 247 -2.78 -25.64 -2.67
N TYR A 248 -3.89 -26.20 -3.16
CA TYR A 248 -4.01 -26.63 -4.56
C TYR A 248 -3.78 -25.48 -5.54
N ASN A 249 -4.34 -24.30 -5.28
CA ASN A 249 -4.16 -23.20 -6.21
C ASN A 249 -2.78 -22.53 -6.08
N CYS A 250 -2.21 -22.42 -4.87
CA CYS A 250 -0.81 -22.01 -4.69
C CYS A 250 0.14 -22.90 -5.51
N LEU A 251 -0.06 -24.22 -5.44
CA LEU A 251 0.68 -25.18 -6.26
C LEU A 251 0.43 -24.94 -7.76
N LYS A 252 -0.82 -24.73 -8.19
CA LYS A 252 -1.17 -24.50 -9.59
C LYS A 252 -0.46 -23.29 -10.21
N THR A 253 -0.35 -22.17 -9.50
CA THR A 253 0.33 -21.00 -10.08
C THR A 253 1.83 -21.05 -9.92
N SER A 254 2.33 -21.63 -8.84
CA SER A 254 3.75 -21.96 -8.75
C SER A 254 4.16 -22.84 -9.93
N ASP A 255 3.34 -23.84 -10.28
CA ASP A 255 3.57 -24.72 -11.42
C ASP A 255 3.46 -23.98 -12.75
N PHE A 256 2.45 -23.12 -12.94
CA PHE A 256 2.33 -22.28 -14.15
C PHE A 256 3.55 -21.37 -14.37
N LEU A 257 3.96 -20.61 -13.34
CA LEU A 257 5.13 -19.75 -13.41
C LEU A 257 6.42 -20.55 -13.63
N PHE A 258 6.55 -21.69 -12.96
CA PHE A 258 7.67 -22.62 -13.18
C PHE A 258 7.70 -23.15 -14.61
N ASN A 259 6.56 -23.52 -15.19
CA ASN A 259 6.46 -23.99 -16.57
C ASN A 259 6.82 -22.89 -17.58
N ILE A 260 6.48 -21.62 -17.30
CA ILE A 260 6.93 -20.47 -18.08
C ILE A 260 8.45 -20.31 -18.00
N PHE A 261 9.00 -20.29 -16.78
CA PHE A 261 10.43 -20.08 -16.56
C PHE A 261 11.29 -21.19 -17.17
N LYS A 262 10.79 -22.43 -17.14
CA LYS A 262 11.45 -23.60 -17.72
C LYS A 262 11.10 -23.88 -19.19
N ASP A 263 10.31 -23.03 -19.84
CA ASP A 263 9.85 -23.23 -21.23
C ASP A 263 9.22 -24.62 -21.45
N ARG A 264 8.53 -25.13 -20.42
CA ARG A 264 7.81 -26.41 -20.46
C ARG A 264 6.42 -26.26 -21.06
N LEU A 265 5.97 -25.02 -21.25
CA LEU A 265 4.75 -24.67 -21.97
C LEU A 265 4.86 -25.16 -23.43
N LYS A 266 4.32 -26.34 -23.72
CA LYS A 266 4.11 -26.72 -25.11
C LYS A 266 2.95 -25.88 -25.64
N GLN A 267 3.14 -25.16 -26.75
CA GLN A 267 2.08 -24.36 -27.41
C GLN A 267 0.80 -25.17 -27.73
N SER A 268 0.85 -26.50 -27.67
CA SER A 268 -0.24 -27.45 -27.87
C SER A 268 -0.99 -27.86 -26.59
N GLU A 269 -0.50 -27.55 -25.39
CA GLU A 269 -1.12 -28.00 -24.14
C GLU A 269 -2.28 -27.06 -23.75
N ILE A 270 -3.50 -27.57 -23.93
CA ILE A 270 -4.77 -26.88 -23.65
C ILE A 270 -4.82 -26.36 -22.20
N TYR A 271 -4.18 -27.07 -21.27
CA TYR A 271 -4.14 -26.74 -19.85
C TYR A 271 -3.54 -25.35 -19.58
N ASP A 272 -2.36 -25.07 -20.10
CA ASP A 272 -1.67 -23.81 -19.81
C ASP A 272 -2.34 -22.61 -20.48
N LYS A 273 -2.86 -22.77 -21.70
CA LYS A 273 -3.64 -21.73 -22.37
C LYS A 273 -4.92 -21.38 -21.62
N LEU A 274 -5.59 -22.38 -21.04
CA LEU A 274 -6.77 -22.15 -20.20
C LEU A 274 -6.40 -21.43 -18.90
N ILE A 275 -5.27 -21.78 -18.28
CA ILE A 275 -4.78 -21.11 -17.07
C ILE A 275 -4.41 -19.66 -17.36
N GLU A 276 -3.63 -19.41 -18.42
CA GLU A 276 -3.26 -18.06 -18.86
C GLU A 276 -4.52 -17.21 -19.11
N THR A 277 -5.48 -17.76 -19.86
CA THR A 277 -6.76 -17.08 -20.17
C THR A 277 -7.53 -16.75 -18.89
N HIS A 278 -7.54 -17.66 -17.94
CA HIS A 278 -8.20 -17.44 -16.66
C HIS A 278 -7.49 -16.38 -15.82
N LEU A 279 -6.17 -16.42 -15.73
CA LEU A 279 -5.37 -15.53 -14.88
C LEU A 279 -5.45 -14.08 -15.35
N HIS A 280 -5.21 -13.79 -16.63
CA HIS A 280 -5.21 -12.40 -17.09
C HIS A 280 -6.62 -11.79 -17.09
N LYS A 281 -7.66 -12.57 -17.45
CA LYS A 281 -9.04 -12.08 -17.41
C LYS A 281 -9.48 -11.76 -15.99
N ASN A 282 -9.13 -12.62 -15.02
CA ASN A 282 -9.41 -12.35 -13.62
C ASN A 282 -8.61 -11.14 -13.12
N ALA A 283 -7.32 -11.02 -13.49
CA ALA A 283 -6.44 -9.92 -13.10
C ALA A 283 -6.98 -8.57 -13.56
N ALA A 284 -7.30 -8.46 -14.85
CA ALA A 284 -7.87 -7.25 -15.41
C ALA A 284 -9.22 -6.92 -14.73
N ASN A 285 -10.09 -7.90 -14.55
CA ASN A 285 -11.38 -7.67 -13.91
C ASN A 285 -11.24 -7.23 -12.44
N TYR A 286 -10.38 -7.89 -11.67
CA TYR A 286 -10.10 -7.52 -10.28
C TYR A 286 -9.58 -6.09 -10.18
N LEU A 287 -8.58 -5.73 -10.99
CA LEU A 287 -7.98 -4.39 -10.98
C LEU A 287 -8.98 -3.32 -11.42
N SER A 288 -9.76 -3.55 -12.47
CA SER A 288 -10.81 -2.62 -12.92
C SER A 288 -11.83 -2.37 -11.81
N VAL A 289 -12.33 -3.42 -11.16
CA VAL A 289 -13.28 -3.31 -10.05
C VAL A 289 -12.64 -2.60 -8.86
N LEU A 290 -11.40 -2.94 -8.51
CA LEU A 290 -10.69 -2.34 -7.38
C LEU A 290 -10.45 -0.85 -7.60
N ILE A 291 -9.92 -0.45 -8.76
CA ILE A 291 -9.63 0.95 -9.08
C ILE A 291 -10.93 1.77 -9.04
N LYS A 292 -12.00 1.31 -9.70
CA LYS A 292 -13.30 1.99 -9.65
C LYS A 292 -13.79 2.16 -8.22
N LYS A 293 -13.67 1.10 -7.42
CA LYS A 293 -14.09 1.11 -6.03
C LYS A 293 -13.32 2.12 -5.18
N VAL A 294 -12.00 2.20 -5.35
CA VAL A 294 -11.17 3.20 -4.65
C VAL A 294 -11.45 4.61 -5.18
N MET A 295 -11.82 4.77 -6.45
CA MET A 295 -12.19 6.07 -7.01
C MET A 295 -13.55 6.56 -6.48
N GLU A 296 -14.54 5.67 -6.43
CA GLU A 296 -15.93 5.94 -6.03
C GLU A 296 -16.16 5.89 -4.51
N SER A 297 -15.16 5.44 -3.73
CA SER A 297 -15.25 5.36 -2.27
C SER A 297 -15.50 6.72 -1.62
N ASN A 298 -16.14 6.70 -0.45
CA ASN A 298 -16.43 7.91 0.31
C ASN A 298 -15.19 8.37 1.07
N LYS A 299 -14.65 9.52 0.65
CA LYS A 299 -13.40 10.09 1.16
C LYS A 299 -13.71 11.29 2.04
N LYS A 300 -13.24 11.24 3.28
CA LYS A 300 -13.38 12.34 4.24
C LYS A 300 -12.01 12.79 4.72
N LEU A 301 -11.71 14.08 4.59
CA LEU A 301 -10.56 14.68 5.25
C LEU A 301 -10.93 14.99 6.71
N VAL A 302 -10.12 14.55 7.66
CA VAL A 302 -10.33 14.76 9.10
C VAL A 302 -9.13 15.47 9.70
N ASN A 303 -9.39 16.57 10.41
CA ASN A 303 -8.38 17.27 11.18
C ASN A 303 -8.18 16.55 12.52
N ILE A 304 -6.97 16.01 12.72
CA ILE A 304 -6.56 15.49 14.04
C ILE A 304 -6.16 16.70 14.90
N THR A 305 -5.27 17.55 14.40
CA THR A 305 -4.96 18.87 14.99
C THR A 305 -5.10 19.95 13.92
N SER A 306 -4.90 21.23 14.29
CA SER A 306 -4.87 22.36 13.35
C SER A 306 -3.84 22.16 12.22
N HIS A 307 -2.76 21.43 12.49
CA HIS A 307 -1.65 21.22 11.54
C HIS A 307 -1.49 19.76 11.08
N PHE A 308 -2.34 18.85 11.55
CA PHE A 308 -2.25 17.43 11.22
C PHE A 308 -3.59 16.90 10.74
N LYS A 309 -3.64 16.43 9.49
CA LYS A 309 -4.84 15.92 8.84
C LYS A 309 -4.62 14.49 8.36
N ILE A 310 -5.69 13.70 8.38
CA ILE A 310 -5.72 12.36 7.82
C ILE A 310 -6.90 12.23 6.85
N TYR A 311 -6.78 11.36 5.86
CA TYR A 311 -7.94 10.93 5.10
C TYR A 311 -8.57 9.70 5.72
N ILE A 312 -9.89 9.61 5.65
CA ILE A 312 -10.65 8.41 5.94
C ILE A 312 -11.31 7.97 4.65
N ASP A 313 -11.10 6.72 4.28
CA ASP A 313 -11.68 6.14 3.08
C ASP A 313 -12.60 4.97 3.46
N ILE A 314 -13.89 5.08 3.16
CA ILE A 314 -14.89 4.07 3.53
C ILE A 314 -15.27 3.26 2.29
N ILE A 315 -15.01 1.96 2.36
CA ILE A 315 -15.22 0.99 1.28
C ILE A 315 -16.16 -0.11 1.77
N GLN A 316 -17.19 -0.41 0.99
CA GLN A 316 -18.08 -1.55 1.23
C GLN A 316 -17.63 -2.76 0.43
N THR A 317 -17.42 -3.92 1.04
CA THR A 317 -16.86 -5.10 0.37
C THR A 317 -17.64 -6.38 0.65
N ALA A 318 -17.66 -7.29 -0.32
CA ALA A 318 -18.22 -8.62 -0.11
C ALA A 318 -17.36 -9.40 0.89
N LYS A 319 -17.94 -10.44 1.51
CA LYS A 319 -17.20 -11.30 2.43
C LYS A 319 -15.90 -11.81 1.81
N ASN A 320 -14.84 -11.82 2.62
CA ASN A 320 -13.47 -12.14 2.29
C ASN A 320 -12.78 -11.18 1.30
N THR A 321 -13.48 -10.40 0.48
CA THR A 321 -12.82 -9.53 -0.50
C THR A 321 -12.16 -8.31 0.17
N TYR A 322 -10.87 -8.06 -0.12
CA TYR A 322 -10.09 -6.95 0.45
C TYR A 322 -9.89 -7.03 1.96
N THR A 323 -9.80 -8.25 2.50
CA THR A 323 -9.64 -8.48 3.95
C THR A 323 -8.21 -8.83 4.35
N HIS A 324 -7.39 -9.27 3.40
CA HIS A 324 -6.01 -9.64 3.67
C HIS A 324 -5.10 -8.41 3.81
N PRO A 325 -4.15 -8.36 4.76
CA PRO A 325 -3.27 -7.20 4.96
C PRO A 325 -2.52 -6.75 3.70
N PHE A 326 -2.13 -7.69 2.85
CA PHE A 326 -1.51 -7.36 1.56
C PHE A 326 -2.45 -6.57 0.64
N GLU A 327 -3.73 -6.95 0.55
CA GLU A 327 -4.73 -6.23 -0.25
C GLU A 327 -4.96 -4.83 0.33
N LEU A 328 -5.07 -4.70 1.66
CA LEU A 328 -5.22 -3.41 2.35
C LEU A 328 -4.03 -2.47 2.09
N LYS A 329 -2.80 -3.01 2.13
CA LYS A 329 -1.56 -2.30 1.74
C LYS A 329 -1.57 -1.87 0.28
N PHE A 330 -2.05 -2.72 -0.60
CA PHE A 330 -2.16 -2.40 -2.03
C PHE A 330 -3.20 -1.31 -2.29
N ILE A 331 -4.38 -1.41 -1.68
CA ILE A 331 -5.47 -0.44 -1.77
C ILE A 331 -5.05 0.92 -1.24
N SER A 332 -4.43 0.95 -0.06
CA SER A 332 -3.91 2.20 0.53
C SER A 332 -2.85 2.86 -0.34
N THR A 333 -2.01 2.07 -1.02
CA THR A 333 -1.03 2.62 -1.97
C THR A 333 -1.71 3.24 -3.19
N ILE A 334 -2.76 2.60 -3.73
CA ILE A 334 -3.57 3.14 -4.83
C ILE A 334 -4.25 4.45 -4.40
N PHE A 335 -4.94 4.43 -3.26
CA PHE A 335 -5.60 5.61 -2.70
C PHE A 335 -4.62 6.76 -2.45
N SER A 336 -3.48 6.46 -1.82
CA SER A 336 -2.41 7.44 -1.58
C SER A 336 -1.88 8.02 -2.88
N SER A 337 -1.76 7.21 -3.93
CA SER A 337 -1.30 7.65 -5.25
C SER A 337 -2.30 8.60 -5.91
N PHE A 338 -3.61 8.33 -5.81
CA PHE A 338 -4.66 9.25 -6.30
C PHE A 338 -4.64 10.57 -5.55
N GLN A 339 -4.57 10.53 -4.22
CA GLN A 339 -4.57 11.73 -3.39
C GLN A 339 -3.31 12.59 -3.58
N SER A 340 -2.15 11.97 -3.75
CA SER A 340 -0.86 12.64 -3.84
C SER A 340 -0.39 12.92 -5.27
N TYR A 341 -1.17 12.53 -6.29
CA TYR A 341 -0.76 12.53 -7.70
C TYR A 341 0.61 11.84 -7.88
N CYS A 342 0.80 10.67 -7.26
CA CYS A 342 2.05 9.90 -7.24
C CYS A 342 3.29 10.62 -6.66
N THR A 343 3.10 11.76 -5.98
CA THR A 343 4.20 12.57 -5.42
C THR A 343 4.40 12.26 -3.95
N ASP A 344 5.56 11.68 -3.61
CA ASP A 344 5.86 11.21 -2.25
C ASP A 344 5.78 12.33 -1.19
N LYS A 345 6.09 13.58 -1.57
CA LYS A 345 5.94 14.78 -0.71
C LYS A 345 4.50 15.02 -0.25
N TYR A 346 3.52 14.74 -1.10
CA TYR A 346 2.10 15.03 -0.83
C TYR A 346 1.35 13.84 -0.22
N LYS A 347 2.02 12.71 0.01
CA LYS A 347 1.43 11.56 0.69
C LYS A 347 1.10 11.89 2.15
N THR A 348 -0.13 11.56 2.54
CA THR A 348 -0.66 11.80 3.88
C THR A 348 -1.06 10.48 4.55
N TYR A 349 -1.20 10.51 5.88
CA TYR A 349 -1.75 9.39 6.63
C TYR A 349 -3.21 9.21 6.27
N HIS A 350 -3.65 7.96 6.24
CA HIS A 350 -5.07 7.68 6.05
C HIS A 350 -5.50 6.38 6.71
N LEU A 351 -6.80 6.32 6.99
CA LEU A 351 -7.49 5.19 7.58
C LEU A 351 -8.44 4.61 6.55
N ILE A 352 -8.22 3.36 6.15
CA ILE A 352 -9.18 2.62 5.33
C ILE A 352 -10.17 1.93 6.26
N VAL A 353 -11.45 2.11 6.01
CA VAL A 353 -12.56 1.44 6.71
C VAL A 353 -13.26 0.53 5.71
N CYS A 354 -13.08 -0.78 5.88
CA CYS A 354 -13.70 -1.81 5.04
C CYS A 354 -14.91 -2.42 5.75
N HIS A 355 -16.11 -2.02 5.35
CA HIS A 355 -17.35 -2.65 5.79
C HIS A 355 -17.61 -3.93 5.01
N ILE A 356 -17.78 -5.05 5.71
CA ILE A 356 -18.14 -6.31 5.07
C ILE A 356 -19.67 -6.37 4.94
N ASN A 357 -20.19 -6.55 3.72
CA ASN A 357 -21.62 -6.49 3.44
C ASN A 357 -22.40 -7.64 4.11
N ASP A 358 -21.82 -8.84 4.11
CA ASP A 358 -22.44 -10.07 4.61
C ASP A 358 -21.90 -10.48 6.00
N SER A 359 -21.36 -9.52 6.76
CA SER A 359 -20.89 -9.72 8.13
C SER A 359 -21.15 -8.46 8.97
N ASP A 360 -21.29 -8.63 10.28
CA ASP A 360 -21.28 -7.49 11.23
C ASP A 360 -19.87 -6.94 11.46
N ASP A 361 -18.86 -7.46 10.75
CA ASP A 361 -17.47 -7.05 10.89
C ASP A 361 -17.11 -5.83 10.04
N THR A 362 -16.24 -4.99 10.58
CA THR A 362 -15.57 -3.91 9.87
C THR A 362 -14.07 -3.99 10.14
N ILE A 363 -13.26 -3.88 9.09
CA ILE A 363 -11.80 -3.89 9.18
C ILE A 363 -11.31 -2.46 9.02
N LEU A 364 -10.39 -2.04 9.89
CA LEU A 364 -9.73 -0.74 9.82
C LEU A 364 -8.24 -0.97 9.57
N TYR A 365 -7.71 -0.28 8.56
CA TYR A 365 -6.29 -0.33 8.22
C TYR A 365 -5.66 1.06 8.23
N GLY A 366 -4.57 1.19 8.98
CA GLY A 366 -3.81 2.43 9.12
C GLY A 366 -2.65 2.49 8.12
N PHE A 367 -2.68 3.47 7.21
CA PHE A 367 -1.57 3.73 6.30
C PHE A 367 -0.69 4.88 6.79
N THR A 368 0.62 4.59 6.86
CA THR A 368 1.68 5.59 7.06
C THR A 368 2.50 5.73 5.77
N PRO A 369 2.74 6.96 5.28
CA PRO A 369 3.67 7.18 4.18
C PRO A 369 5.10 6.75 4.55
N LEU A 370 5.86 6.25 3.57
CA LEU A 370 7.28 5.92 3.76
C LEU A 370 8.09 7.11 4.35
N ASN A 371 9.07 6.80 5.19
CA ASN A 371 9.95 7.73 5.91
C ASN A 371 9.22 8.67 6.89
N LYS A 372 8.02 8.29 7.33
CA LYS A 372 7.29 8.99 8.40
C LYS A 372 7.07 8.06 9.60
N LYS A 373 6.81 8.65 10.76
CA LYS A 373 6.53 7.91 11.99
C LYS A 373 5.21 7.16 11.87
N ASP A 374 5.21 5.87 12.16
CA ASP A 374 3.99 5.05 12.11
C ASP A 374 3.19 5.16 13.40
N TYR A 375 2.27 6.12 13.43
CA TYR A 375 1.38 6.34 14.57
C TYR A 375 0.35 5.22 14.74
N TRP A 376 0.00 4.50 13.68
CA TRP A 376 -1.12 3.55 13.71
C TRP A 376 -0.90 2.39 14.67
N VAL A 377 0.33 1.88 14.77
CA VAL A 377 0.70 0.83 15.73
C VAL A 377 0.38 1.26 17.16
N LEU A 378 0.74 2.49 17.53
CA LEU A 378 0.51 3.01 18.88
C LEU A 378 -0.98 3.32 19.13
N ILE A 379 -1.67 3.86 18.12
CA ILE A 379 -3.10 4.16 18.20
C ILE A 379 -3.89 2.86 18.37
N PHE A 380 -3.68 1.88 17.50
CA PHE A 380 -4.43 0.62 17.52
C PHE A 380 -4.12 -0.24 18.74
N SER A 381 -2.87 -0.29 19.19
CA SER A 381 -2.54 -0.99 20.43
C SER A 381 -3.24 -0.39 21.66
N ARG A 382 -3.27 0.95 21.78
CA ARG A 382 -3.96 1.63 22.89
C ARG A 382 -5.46 1.37 22.87
N ILE A 383 -6.11 1.52 21.72
CA ILE A 383 -7.56 1.36 21.62
C ILE A 383 -7.94 -0.11 21.82
N ALA A 384 -7.17 -1.06 21.26
CA ALA A 384 -7.40 -2.49 21.46
C ALA A 384 -7.23 -2.91 22.93
N TYR A 385 -6.29 -2.31 23.66
CA TYR A 385 -6.13 -2.55 25.09
C TYR A 385 -7.34 -2.05 25.89
N SER A 386 -7.76 -0.80 25.66
CA SER A 386 -8.91 -0.20 26.36
C SER A 386 -10.25 -0.87 26.01
N ASN A 387 -10.35 -1.50 24.84
CA ASN A 387 -11.59 -2.06 24.30
C ASN A 387 -11.42 -3.53 23.87
N SER A 388 -10.70 -4.32 24.68
CA SER A 388 -10.29 -5.70 24.33
C SER A 388 -11.44 -6.66 23.99
N GLU A 389 -12.66 -6.40 24.48
CA GLU A 389 -13.85 -7.21 24.17
C GLU A 389 -14.49 -6.85 22.82
N GLN A 390 -14.22 -5.64 22.30
CA GLN A 390 -14.86 -5.07 21.10
C GLN A 390 -13.94 -5.10 19.88
N ILE A 391 -12.62 -5.22 20.11
CA ILE A 391 -11.60 -5.08 19.07
C ILE A 391 -10.74 -6.35 18.99
N ILE A 392 -10.65 -6.89 17.79
CA ILE A 392 -9.69 -7.94 17.45
C ILE A 392 -8.45 -7.27 16.86
N TYR A 393 -7.31 -7.42 17.54
CA TYR A 393 -6.03 -6.88 17.10
C TYR A 393 -4.99 -8.00 16.97
N ASP A 394 -4.90 -8.60 15.78
CA ASP A 394 -3.93 -9.66 15.47
C ASP A 394 -2.61 -9.07 14.97
N THR A 395 -1.71 -8.83 15.92
CA THR A 395 -0.38 -8.29 15.66
C THR A 395 0.56 -9.25 14.92
N ILE A 396 0.24 -10.55 14.86
CA ILE A 396 1.04 -11.54 14.11
C ILE A 396 0.77 -11.36 12.61
N SER A 397 -0.50 -11.17 12.25
CA SER A 397 -0.91 -10.96 10.86
C SER A 397 -0.49 -9.59 10.35
N ASP A 398 -0.86 -8.51 11.05
CA ASP A 398 -0.49 -7.13 10.69
C ASP A 398 -0.75 -6.14 11.83
N VAL A 399 0.29 -5.42 12.24
CA VAL A 399 0.21 -4.42 13.32
C VAL A 399 -0.59 -3.16 12.98
N ASN A 400 -0.89 -2.95 11.70
CA ASN A 400 -1.62 -1.79 11.19
C ASN A 400 -3.07 -2.12 10.82
N THR A 401 -3.61 -3.24 11.31
CA THR A 401 -4.98 -3.67 11.06
C THR A 401 -5.70 -3.99 12.37
N ILE A 402 -6.91 -3.46 12.55
CA ILE A 402 -7.84 -3.90 13.61
C ILE A 402 -9.17 -4.32 12.98
N LYS A 403 -9.92 -5.16 13.71
CA LYS A 403 -11.25 -5.60 13.30
C LYS A 403 -12.23 -5.34 14.45
N ILE A 404 -13.37 -4.76 14.10
CA ILE A 404 -14.41 -4.32 15.04
C ILE A 404 -15.79 -4.76 14.53
N LYS A 405 -16.83 -4.63 15.36
CA LYS A 405 -18.21 -4.71 14.87
C LYS A 405 -18.61 -3.41 14.18
N LYS A 406 -19.48 -3.51 13.18
CA LYS A 406 -19.93 -2.40 12.34
C LYS A 406 -20.64 -1.30 13.13
N ASN A 407 -21.39 -1.68 14.16
CA ASN A 407 -22.10 -0.73 15.03
C ASN A 407 -21.14 0.09 15.91
N ASP A 408 -19.94 -0.43 16.18
CA ASP A 408 -18.95 0.24 17.03
C ASP A 408 -18.12 1.26 16.26
N LEU A 409 -18.25 1.35 14.93
CA LEU A 409 -17.40 2.19 14.08
C LEU A 409 -17.37 3.65 14.55
N ARG A 410 -18.52 4.25 14.88
CA ARG A 410 -18.57 5.67 15.27
C ARG A 410 -17.76 5.90 16.55
N PHE A 411 -18.01 5.08 17.56
CA PHE A 411 -17.28 5.10 18.83
C PHE A 411 -15.77 4.92 18.60
N ILE A 412 -15.38 3.91 17.83
CA ILE A 412 -13.96 3.63 17.54
C ILE A 412 -13.29 4.77 16.76
N LEU A 413 -13.99 5.41 15.82
CA LEU A 413 -13.44 6.55 15.08
C LEU A 413 -13.20 7.76 16.00
N ASP A 414 -14.04 7.99 17.00
CA ASP A 414 -13.87 9.08 17.95
C ASP A 414 -12.73 8.77 18.94
N GLU A 415 -12.62 7.53 19.41
CA GLU A 415 -11.46 7.03 20.18
C GLU A 415 -10.14 7.19 19.40
N ILE A 416 -10.13 6.81 18.11
CA ILE A 416 -8.96 7.01 17.23
C ILE A 416 -8.54 8.48 17.22
N LYS A 417 -9.49 9.41 17.02
CA LYS A 417 -9.16 10.85 17.01
C LYS A 417 -8.62 11.31 18.35
N HIS A 418 -9.24 10.90 19.46
CA HIS A 418 -8.82 11.28 20.81
C HIS A 418 -7.39 10.80 21.11
N VAL A 419 -7.12 9.51 20.90
CA VAL A 419 -5.80 8.91 21.12
C VAL A 419 -4.75 9.55 20.19
N PHE A 420 -5.09 9.76 18.91
CA PHE A 420 -4.16 10.38 17.96
C PHE A 420 -3.83 11.82 18.36
N ARG A 421 -4.83 12.62 18.76
CA ARG A 421 -4.62 13.99 19.27
C ARG A 421 -3.69 14.01 20.48
N SER A 422 -3.94 13.13 21.45
CA SER A 422 -3.10 13.00 22.65
C SER A 422 -1.64 12.72 22.27
N ILE A 423 -1.39 11.73 21.39
CA ILE A 423 -0.04 11.38 20.94
C ILE A 423 0.68 12.56 20.29
N ILE A 424 -0.02 13.30 19.40
CA ILE A 424 0.57 14.47 18.72
C ILE A 424 0.83 15.62 19.70
N LYS A 425 -0.09 15.89 20.64
CA LYS A 425 0.09 16.92 21.68
C LYS A 425 1.33 16.62 22.53
N THR A 426 1.47 15.40 23.02
CA THR A 426 2.65 14.97 23.80
C THR A 426 3.94 15.13 22.99
N GLU A 427 3.93 14.81 21.71
CA GLU A 427 5.08 15.02 20.82
C GLU A 427 5.45 16.48 20.63
N THR A 428 4.44 17.33 20.46
CA THR A 428 4.64 18.75 20.23
C THR A 428 5.21 19.40 21.49
N GLN A 429 4.68 19.04 22.66
CA GLN A 429 5.22 19.45 23.96
C GLN A 429 6.66 18.98 24.15
N LYS A 430 6.98 17.71 23.81
CA LYS A 430 8.36 17.20 23.86
C LYS A 430 9.33 17.99 22.98
N LYS A 431 8.90 18.39 21.77
CA LYS A 431 9.73 19.19 20.86
C LYS A 431 9.94 20.62 21.36
N ILE A 432 8.97 21.20 22.07
CA ILE A 432 9.02 22.57 22.58
C ILE A 432 9.83 22.66 23.89
N LEU A 433 9.61 21.72 24.82
CA LEU A 433 10.17 21.76 26.18
C LEU A 433 11.52 21.01 26.30
N GLY A 434 11.87 20.21 25.30
CA GLY A 434 13.02 19.29 25.37
C GLY A 434 12.75 18.06 26.26
N GLU A 435 13.45 16.96 26.00
CA GLU A 435 13.21 15.64 26.63
C GLU A 435 13.35 15.62 28.17
N ASN A 436 13.94 16.66 28.76
CA ASN A 436 14.28 16.70 30.18
C ASN A 436 13.16 17.24 31.08
N GLU A 437 12.22 18.06 30.59
CA GLU A 437 11.25 18.79 31.44
C GLU A 437 9.86 18.14 31.56
N LEU A 438 9.48 17.19 30.70
CA LEU A 438 8.10 16.62 30.71
C LEU A 438 7.75 15.67 31.86
N ALA A 439 8.73 15.15 32.61
CA ALA A 439 8.43 14.21 33.70
C ALA A 439 7.79 14.86 34.93
N ASP A 440 7.75 16.20 34.97
CA ASP A 440 7.10 16.95 36.05
C ASP A 440 5.71 17.50 35.66
N LEU A 441 5.34 17.50 34.37
CA LEU A 441 4.04 18.00 33.88
C LEU A 441 2.98 16.90 33.67
N GLU A 442 3.36 15.65 33.36
CA GLU A 442 2.40 14.53 33.22
C GLU A 442 1.80 14.05 34.57
N VAL A 443 2.20 14.64 35.71
CA VAL A 443 1.62 14.34 37.04
C VAL A 443 0.64 15.44 37.50
N SER A 444 0.65 16.62 36.87
CA SER A 444 -0.20 17.75 37.29
C SER A 444 -1.31 18.13 36.29
N GLY A 445 -1.42 17.43 35.16
CA GLY A 445 -2.31 17.82 34.05
C GLY A 445 -3.64 17.07 33.96
N ASN A 446 -4.03 16.29 34.98
CA ASN A 446 -5.26 15.49 34.95
C ASN A 446 -6.40 16.05 35.84
N GLU A 447 -6.30 17.28 36.35
CA GLU A 447 -7.34 17.88 37.19
C GLU A 447 -8.08 19.09 36.59
N ASP A 448 -7.71 19.62 35.41
CA ASP A 448 -8.30 20.86 34.87
C ASP A 448 -8.82 20.75 33.42
N ASP A 449 -9.55 19.68 33.06
CA ASP A 449 -10.22 19.55 31.75
C ASP A 449 -11.77 19.53 31.85
N GLU A 450 -12.35 20.43 32.67
CA GLU A 450 -13.79 20.74 32.65
C GLU A 450 -14.04 22.26 32.60
N GLN A 451 -13.67 22.92 31.50
CA GLN A 451 -14.25 24.17 30.99
C GLN A 451 -13.37 24.70 29.85
N ASP A 452 -13.73 24.44 28.58
CA ASP A 452 -13.45 25.34 27.43
C ASP A 452 -13.90 24.72 26.09
N ASP A 453 -15.15 24.22 25.98
CA ASP A 453 -15.69 23.76 24.69
C ASP A 453 -17.21 24.05 24.57
N GLU A 454 -17.67 25.26 24.96
CA GLU A 454 -19.08 25.68 24.79
C GLU A 454 -19.31 27.03 24.09
N GLN A 455 -18.30 27.62 23.44
CA GLN A 455 -18.52 28.83 22.63
C GLN A 455 -17.71 28.77 21.34
N ASP A 456 -18.28 28.18 20.29
CA ASP A 456 -18.06 28.60 18.88
C ASP A 456 -18.97 27.84 17.89
N GLU A 457 -20.21 27.53 18.28
CA GLU A 457 -21.27 27.15 17.33
C GLU A 457 -22.44 28.13 17.45
N GLN A 458 -22.23 29.37 16.98
CA GLN A 458 -23.30 30.28 16.56
C GLN A 458 -22.71 31.48 15.84
N ASN A 459 -22.59 31.38 14.51
CA ASN A 459 -23.13 32.39 13.61
C ASN A 459 -23.18 31.85 12.17
N GLU A 460 -24.38 31.95 11.64
CA GLU A 460 -24.87 31.49 10.34
C GLU A 460 -24.32 32.33 9.18
N ASP A 461 -24.07 31.63 8.07
CA ASP A 461 -24.50 31.88 6.69
C ASP A 461 -24.34 33.23 5.95
N GLU A 462 -24.14 33.02 4.64
CA GLU A 462 -24.26 33.91 3.47
C GLU A 462 -23.09 34.83 3.09
N HIS A 463 -22.32 34.40 2.07
CA HIS A 463 -22.26 35.17 0.81
C HIS A 463 -21.74 34.33 -0.37
N ASP A 464 -22.56 34.34 -1.42
CA ASP A 464 -22.39 33.74 -2.75
C ASP A 464 -21.22 34.29 -3.59
N GLU A 465 -20.79 33.42 -4.52
CA GLU A 465 -20.24 33.62 -5.87
C GLU A 465 -19.22 34.74 -6.15
N HIS A 466 -18.06 34.34 -6.68
CA HIS A 466 -17.63 34.76 -8.03
C HIS A 466 -16.52 33.87 -8.59
N ASP A 467 -16.81 33.22 -9.71
CA ASP A 467 -15.84 32.72 -10.70
C ASP A 467 -15.01 33.90 -11.24
N GLU A 468 -13.69 33.74 -11.33
CA GLU A 468 -12.91 34.38 -12.40
C GLU A 468 -11.81 33.43 -12.93
N ASP A 469 -11.97 33.13 -14.21
CA ASP A 469 -10.97 32.63 -15.14
C ASP A 469 -9.67 33.44 -15.10
N LEU A 470 -8.51 32.77 -15.06
CA LEU A 470 -7.27 33.32 -15.61
C LEU A 470 -6.46 32.24 -16.34
N ILE A 471 -6.87 31.97 -17.58
CA ILE A 471 -5.94 31.62 -18.66
C ILE A 471 -5.24 32.91 -19.06
N GLY A 472 -4.02 33.12 -18.57
CA GLY A 472 -3.14 34.21 -18.99
C GLY A 472 -2.26 33.77 -20.16
N ARG A 473 -2.66 34.16 -21.37
CA ARG A 473 -1.85 34.12 -22.59
C ARG A 473 -1.55 35.58 -22.96
N ASP A 474 -0.41 36.08 -22.51
CA ASP A 474 0.21 37.32 -23.00
C ASP A 474 1.49 36.92 -23.75
N GLY A 475 1.89 37.48 -24.88
CA GLY A 475 1.36 38.53 -25.75
C GLY A 475 2.08 38.35 -27.12
N ILE A 476 1.47 38.77 -28.22
CA ILE A 476 1.67 40.10 -28.85
C ILE A 476 3.11 40.26 -29.36
N ASP A 477 3.42 40.74 -30.55
CA ASP A 477 2.78 40.98 -31.85
C ASP A 477 3.95 41.48 -32.74
N ASP A 478 3.68 41.61 -34.04
CA ASP A 478 4.15 42.67 -34.95
C ASP A 478 4.98 42.20 -36.16
N ASP A 479 4.40 42.54 -37.32
CA ASP A 479 4.79 42.44 -38.74
C ASP A 479 4.59 41.11 -39.51
#